data_AF-A0A9W4G942-F1
#
_entry.id   AF-A0A9W4G942-F1
#
_cell.length_a   1.000
_cell.length_b   1.000
_cell.length_c   1.000
_cell.angle_alpha   90.00
_cell.angle_beta   90.00
_cell.angle_gamma   90.00
#
_symmetry.space_group_name_H-M   'P 1'
#
loop_
_entity.id
_entity.type
_entity.pdbx_description
1 polymer ?
#
loop_
_entity_poly.entity_id
_entity_poly.type
_entity_poly.pdbx_seq_one_letter_code
_entity_poly.pdbx_strand_id
1 'polypeptide(L)' 'MGWYKYCVSKSINKICNNSGQGLIWQRDYYEEIIRDERALNHIIKYIVENPARWDDDPEHPPLNPIKPELLIDLPF' A
#
# COMPACT_ATOMS: atom_id res chain seq x y z
N MET A 1 11.08 -1.34 7.29
CA MET A 1 9.83 -0.78 6.73
C MET A 1 9.39 0.56 7.38
N GLY A 2 9.47 0.72 8.70
CA GLY A 2 8.92 1.91 9.39
C GLY A 2 9.43 3.28 8.91
N TRP A 3 10.73 3.43 8.68
CA TRP A 3 11.30 4.70 8.20
C TRP A 3 10.81 5.08 6.79
N TYR A 4 10.70 4.11 5.89
CA TYR A 4 10.16 4.32 4.55
C TYR A 4 8.70 4.81 4.60
N LYS A 5 7.83 4.08 5.32
CA LYS A 5 6.42 4.49 5.52
C LYS A 5 6.34 5.91 6.11
N TYR A 6 7.22 6.25 7.06
CA TYR A 6 7.29 7.61 7.64
C TYR A 6 7.66 8.68 6.60
N CYS A 7 8.74 8.47 5.85
CA CYS A 7 9.21 9.43 4.84
C CYS A 7 8.13 9.71 3.80
N VAL A 8 7.49 8.66 3.28
CA VAL A 8 6.42 8.78 2.29
C VAL A 8 5.17 9.44 2.89
N SER A 9 4.74 9.07 4.10
CA SER A 9 3.63 9.76 4.80
C SER A 9 3.87 11.25 4.94
N LYS A 10 5.10 11.66 5.28
CA LYS A 10 5.46 13.07 5.43
C LYS A 10 5.35 13.82 4.10
N SER A 11 5.80 13.22 3.01
CA SER A 11 5.67 13.79 1.66
C SER A 11 4.21 13.92 1.23
N ILE A 12 3.39 12.88 1.43
CA ILE A 12 1.96 12.89 1.09
C ILE A 12 1.23 13.97 1.90
N ASN A 13 1.44 14.05 3.21
CA ASN A 13 0.81 15.07 4.05
C ASN A 13 1.15 16.49 3.58
N LYS A 14 2.37 16.72 3.09
CA LYS A 14 2.78 18.01 2.53
C LYS A 14 2.08 18.32 1.21
N ILE A 15 1.95 17.33 0.31
CA ILE A 15 1.31 17.50 -1.00
C ILE A 15 -0.20 17.72 -0.86
N CYS A 16 -0.86 16.89 -0.06
CA CYS A 16 -2.31 16.94 0.11
C CYS A 16 -2.79 18.08 1.03
N ASN A 17 -1.87 18.90 1.56
CA ASN A 17 -2.13 19.88 2.63
C ASN A 17 -2.98 19.29 3.77
N ASN A 18 -2.83 17.98 4.00
CA ASN A 18 -3.68 17.21 4.90
C ASN A 18 -2.87 16.91 6.15
N SER A 19 -3.31 17.47 7.28
CA SER A 19 -2.68 17.27 8.58
C SER A 19 -3.13 15.93 9.18
N GLY A 20 -2.72 14.82 8.56
CA GLY A 20 -2.79 13.47 9.14
C GLY A 20 -4.19 12.87 9.29
N GLN A 21 -5.17 13.28 8.47
CA GLN A 21 -6.58 12.87 8.66
C GLN A 21 -6.99 11.52 8.07
N GLY A 22 -6.06 10.66 7.64
CA GLY A 22 -6.47 9.28 7.33
C GLY A 22 -5.35 8.26 7.31
N LEU A 23 -5.75 6.99 7.41
CA LEU A 23 -4.84 5.85 7.33
C LEU A 23 -4.28 5.77 5.90
N ILE A 24 -3.07 6.29 5.71
CA ILE A 24 -2.33 6.17 4.43
C ILE A 24 -1.89 4.72 4.20
N TRP A 25 -1.54 4.02 5.28
CA TRP A 25 -1.01 2.67 5.23
C TRP A 25 -1.97 1.69 5.88
N GLN A 26 -2.14 0.53 5.25
CA GLN A 26 -2.60 -0.67 5.94
C GLN A 26 -1.61 -1.02 7.07
N ARG A 27 -2.13 -1.61 8.15
CA ARG A 27 -1.33 -2.13 9.25
C ARG A 27 -0.44 -3.26 8.72
N ASP A 28 0.79 -3.33 9.24
CA ASP A 28 1.80 -4.33 8.86
C ASP A 28 2.20 -4.29 7.37
N TYR A 29 2.98 -5.27 6.91
CA TYR A 29 3.46 -5.36 5.54
C TYR A 29 3.79 -6.82 5.21
N TYR A 30 3.54 -7.24 3.96
CA TYR A 30 3.93 -8.56 3.49
C TYR A 30 5.46 -8.65 3.34
N GLU A 31 6.06 -9.70 3.87
CA GLU A 31 7.49 -10.00 3.70
C GLU A 31 7.70 -11.48 3.36
N GLU A 32 8.53 -11.74 2.36
CA GLU A 32 8.95 -13.09 1.97
C GLU A 32 10.40 -13.03 1.47
N ILE A 33 11.24 -13.98 1.87
CA ILE A 33 12.63 -14.06 1.39
C ILE A 33 12.67 -14.96 0.15
N ILE A 34 12.98 -14.36 -1.00
CA ILE A 34 13.12 -15.09 -2.27
C ILE A 34 14.47 -15.81 -2.29
N ARG A 35 14.45 -17.14 -2.26
CA ARG A 35 15.66 -17.98 -2.24
C ARG A 35 15.83 -18.85 -3.48
N ASP A 36 14.77 -18.97 -4.28
CA ASP A 36 14.72 -19.79 -5.48
C ASP A 36 13.72 -19.21 -6.49
N GLU A 37 13.71 -19.80 -7.69
CA GLU A 37 12.84 -19.40 -8.78
C GLU A 37 11.35 -19.62 -8.48
N ARG A 38 11.01 -20.61 -7.65
CA ARG A 38 9.62 -20.88 -7.28
C ARG A 38 9.07 -19.76 -6.40
N ALA A 39 9.85 -19.31 -5.41
CA ALA A 39 9.50 -18.14 -4.59
C ALA A 39 9.41 -16.87 -5.44
N LEU A 40 10.29 -16.71 -6.43
CA LEU A 40 10.22 -15.58 -7.37
C LEU A 40 8.93 -15.61 -8.20
N ASN A 41 8.59 -16.75 -8.77
CA ASN A 41 7.36 -16.90 -9.55
C ASN A 41 6.11 -16.69 -8.68
N HIS A 42 6.17 -17.08 -7.41
CA HIS A 42 5.11 -16.84 -6.45
C HIS A 42 4.90 -15.36 -6.16
N ILE A 43 5.97 -14.60 -5.87
CA ILE A 43 5.84 -13.16 -5.59
C ILE A 43 5.37 -12.37 -6.82
N ILE A 44 5.83 -12.75 -8.03
CA ILE A 44 5.37 -12.13 -9.28
C ILE A 44 3.86 -12.36 -9.44
N LYS A 45 3.41 -13.61 -9.24
CA LYS A 45 2.00 -13.96 -9.30
C LYS A 45 1.19 -13.18 -8.26
N TYR A 46 1.68 -13.09 -7.01
CA TYR A 46 1.04 -12.29 -5.97
C TYR A 46 0.86 -10.83 -6.40
N ILE A 47 1.91 -10.17 -6.90
CA ILE A 47 1.85 -8.76 -7.34
C ILE A 47 0.80 -8.56 -8.45
N VAL A 48 0.74 -9.46 -9.42
CA VAL A 48 -0.20 -9.37 -10.55
C VAL A 48 -1.64 -9.65 -10.13
N GLU A 49 -1.86 -10.62 -9.24
CA GLU A 49 -3.20 -11.05 -8.83
C GLU A 49 -3.79 -10.21 -7.70
N ASN A 50 -2.95 -9.57 -6.87
CA ASN A 50 -3.40 -8.84 -5.68
C ASN A 50 -4.47 -7.78 -5.98
N PRO A 51 -4.37 -6.93 -7.03
CA PRO A 51 -5.41 -5.95 -7.33
C PRO A 51 -6.77 -6.58 -7.62
N ALA A 52 -6.81 -7.74 -8.28
CA ALA A 52 -8.05 -8.44 -8.61
C ALA A 52 -8.65 -9.18 -7.40
N ARG A 53 -7.83 -9.48 -6.39
CA ARG A 53 -8.20 -10.19 -5.16
C ARG A 53 -8.39 -9.26 -3.97
N TRP A 54 -8.24 -7.95 -4.17
CA TRP A 54 -8.20 -6.96 -3.10
C TRP A 54 -9.48 -6.89 -2.28
N ASP A 55 -10.64 -6.98 -2.93
CA ASP A 55 -11.94 -6.93 -2.27
C ASP A 55 -12.23 -8.18 -1.41
N ASP A 56 -11.54 -9.29 -1.69
CA ASP A 56 -11.66 -10.55 -0.96
C ASP A 56 -10.63 -10.68 0.18
N ASP A 57 -9.70 -9.73 0.32
CA ASP A 57 -8.64 -9.78 1.32
C ASP A 57 -9.22 -9.56 2.74
N PRO A 58 -9.01 -10.47 3.70
CA PRO A 58 -9.47 -10.29 5.08
C PRO A 58 -8.89 -9.07 5.79
N GLU A 59 -7.71 -8.61 5.35
CA GLU A 59 -7.06 -7.41 5.85
C GLU A 59 -7.47 -6.15 5.07
N HIS A 60 -8.37 -6.27 4.09
CA HIS A 60 -8.95 -5.15 3.37
C HIS A 60 -9.56 -4.15 4.36
N PRO A 61 -9.03 -2.91 4.44
CA PRO A 61 -9.52 -1.95 5.41
C PRO A 61 -10.97 -1.59 5.09
N PRO A 62 -11.86 -1.49 6.08
CA PRO A 62 -13.20 -0.94 5.85
C PRO A 62 -13.04 0.48 5.29
N LEU A 63 -13.84 0.79 4.25
CA LEU A 63 -13.81 2.03 3.46
C LEU A 63 -13.19 3.21 4.22
N ASN A 64 -11.99 3.59 3.79
CA ASN A 64 -11.32 4.80 4.28
C ASN A 64 -12.08 6.02 3.74
N PRO A 65 -12.43 7.02 4.57
CA PRO A 65 -13.12 8.23 4.10
C PRO A 65 -12.30 9.08 3.11
N ILE A 66 -11.03 8.75 2.88
CA ILE A 66 -10.23 9.37 1.82
C ILE A 66 -10.68 8.81 0.47
N LYS A 67 -11.19 9.69 -0.40
CA LYS A 67 -11.54 9.33 -1.78
C LYS A 67 -10.32 8.79 -2.52
N PRO A 68 -10.38 7.60 -3.15
CA PRO A 68 -9.27 7.00 -3.92
C PRO A 68 -8.69 7.92 -5.00
N GLU A 69 -9.53 8.81 -5.54
CA GLU A 69 -9.21 9.85 -6.51
C GLU A 69 -8.03 10.74 -6.07
N LEU A 70 -7.86 10.98 -4.76
CA LEU A 70 -6.81 11.86 -4.23
C LEU A 70 -5.40 11.23 -4.20
N LEU A 71 -5.29 9.90 -4.33
CA LEU A 71 -4.00 9.20 -4.30
C LEU A 71 -3.38 8.97 -5.68
N ILE A 72 -4.20 8.90 -6.74
CA ILE A 72 -3.74 8.58 -8.11
C ILE A 72 -3.15 9.82 -8.80
N ASP A 73 -3.60 11.02 -8.43
CA ASP A 73 -3.15 12.30 -9.00
C ASP A 73 -1.92 12.91 -8.29
N LEU A 74 -1.19 12.13 -7.49
CA LEU A 74 0.05 12.61 -6.88
C LEU A 74 1.11 12.80 -7.98
N PRO A 75 1.72 13.99 -8.11
CA PRO A 75 2.82 14.19 -9.04
C PRO A 75 4.02 13.37 -8.55
N PHE A 76 4.25 12.22 -9.18
CA PHE A 76 5.45 11.41 -9.00
C PHE A 76 6.65 12.05 -9.69
#